data_AF-A0A397EAR5-F1
#
_entry.id   AF-A0A397EAR5-F1
#
_cell.length_a   1.000
_cell.length_b   1.000
_cell.length_c   1.000
_cell.angle_alpha   90.00
_cell.angle_beta   90.00
_cell.angle_gamma   90.00
#
_symmetry.space_group_name_H-M   'P 1'
#
loop_
_entity.id
_entity.type
_entity.pdbx_description
1 polymer ?
#
loop_
_entity_poly.entity_id
_entity_poly.type
_entity_poly.pdbx_seq_one_letter_code
_entity_poly.pdbx_strand_id
1 'polypeptide(L)'
;MQRPFAHDLMAVLSNATSRIHGKSLVRDSPLFAYLNVTAEQSLVDGGLLLPPLGNGFSLIQRYLGPFGSVTMKRVACPLALRGLYKNITLALMELFASRQDAQHAMWPIYTSYTIAPRPKMWNSVALGGGNLLCEFNPSAATSKIPGLSFSSGGSCGLNLQEFIIGDTKTIMTALVAVKNVSVSAVARLEFRNPTSTLAALEASVAFLHTYFDPALATTFYTQAQIVKAVVRDQLHVQMIQFIRPNQTFSLSQMTLFGETEVDFEVYAWLYAFDWVQGVREVVSFQGDNGTLTLLSMATNLLDAPVNPMEVPSNVAYYLRYLVQYITLVMFCVASVVCVYIIALKGQVEAANMMVFSRIAGLVWIGRWLIFLRALSAVCLLATSTLVLKRPLDGLVSYFESVQRPWYMVILAAGELNWMVYIVNDVFSVATKAFTAKYANTSFFVTWIASAVWVFIAPPRQSVTLDRNCTVVTVDFEVVCHSGVAEIGSVRHFCSLLALVFGCCGLCYAAERFRHWKHGTKPPQPHASLLLYAAAKHQFSSTNWDHMGTRYLDKASAVLTGILTVEMHGALYVFDTKSWRVYVIWIQDMNGQCSQLPMHLQHALPLVE
;
A
#
# COMPACT_ATOMS: atom_id res chain seq x y z
N MET A 1 -29.71 25.77 8.61
CA MET A 1 -30.12 24.65 9.50
C MET A 1 -29.41 24.76 10.83
N GLN A 2 -28.15 24.35 10.92
CA GLN A 2 -27.32 24.57 12.10
C GLN A 2 -26.65 25.95 12.02
N ARG A 3 -26.43 26.56 13.18
CA ARG A 3 -25.78 27.87 13.31
C ARG A 3 -24.33 27.68 13.81
N PRO A 4 -23.29 27.96 13.01
CA PRO A 4 -21.91 27.87 13.45
C PRO A 4 -21.60 28.92 14.53
N PHE A 5 -20.76 28.57 15.51
CA PHE A 5 -20.34 29.49 16.58
C PHE A 5 -19.69 30.78 16.05
N ALA A 6 -18.96 30.69 14.93
CA ALA A 6 -18.40 31.87 14.26
C ALA A 6 -19.47 32.91 13.87
N HIS A 7 -20.67 32.46 13.49
CA HIS A 7 -21.78 33.37 13.19
C HIS A 7 -22.29 34.09 14.44
N ASP A 8 -22.31 33.41 15.60
CA ASP A 8 -22.66 34.04 16.88
C ASP A 8 -21.66 35.12 17.27
N LEU A 9 -20.37 34.82 17.14
CA LEU A 9 -19.29 35.79 17.41
C LEU A 9 -19.40 37.01 16.49
N MET A 10 -19.60 36.78 15.19
CA MET A 10 -19.78 37.87 14.23
C MET A 10 -21.04 38.70 14.53
N ALA A 11 -22.15 38.07 14.89
CA ALA A 11 -23.39 38.78 15.20
C ALA A 11 -23.29 39.61 16.50
N VAL A 12 -22.50 39.18 17.48
CA VAL A 12 -22.23 39.97 18.70
C VAL A 12 -21.29 41.15 18.41
N LEU A 13 -20.30 40.95 17.53
CA LEU A 13 -19.30 41.97 17.16
C LEU A 13 -19.77 42.95 16.09
N SER A 14 -20.72 42.56 15.24
CA SER A 14 -21.27 43.39 14.17
C SER A 14 -21.93 44.66 14.71
N ASN A 15 -22.01 45.73 13.93
CA ASN A 15 -22.67 46.98 14.32
C ASN A 15 -24.17 46.78 14.66
N ALA A 16 -24.88 47.86 15.02
CA ALA A 16 -26.26 47.85 15.50
C ALA A 16 -27.34 47.23 14.57
N THR A 17 -26.96 46.66 13.41
CA THR A 17 -27.83 45.87 12.53
C THR A 17 -28.20 44.50 13.13
N SER A 18 -27.37 43.95 14.03
CA SER A 18 -27.67 42.72 14.75
C SER A 18 -28.37 42.99 16.08
N ARG A 19 -29.52 42.35 16.33
CA ARG A 19 -30.23 42.45 17.61
C ARG A 19 -29.44 41.92 18.82
N ILE A 20 -28.39 41.15 18.57
CA ILE A 20 -27.52 40.59 19.62
C ILE A 20 -26.15 41.29 19.72
N HIS A 21 -25.99 42.45 19.07
CA HIS A 21 -24.80 43.28 19.21
C HIS A 21 -24.46 43.58 20.67
N GLY A 22 -23.20 43.37 21.06
CA GLY A 22 -22.69 43.66 22.40
C GLY A 22 -23.30 42.77 23.51
N LYS A 23 -24.02 41.71 23.16
CA LYS A 23 -24.58 40.75 24.12
C LYS A 23 -23.58 39.65 24.47
N SER A 24 -23.85 38.93 25.56
CA SER A 24 -23.05 37.79 25.98
C SER A 24 -23.56 36.48 25.36
N LEU A 25 -22.67 35.59 24.95
CA LEU A 25 -23.03 34.22 24.55
C LEU A 25 -23.01 33.24 25.73
N VAL A 26 -22.63 33.69 26.92
CA VAL A 26 -22.66 32.89 28.16
C VAL A 26 -24.11 32.83 28.65
N ARG A 27 -24.67 31.61 28.71
CA ARG A 27 -26.08 31.37 29.06
C ARG A 27 -26.49 31.97 30.40
N ASP A 28 -25.60 31.95 31.38
CA ASP A 28 -25.86 32.45 32.74
C ASP A 28 -25.67 33.98 32.87
N SER A 29 -25.27 34.67 31.80
CA SER A 29 -25.11 36.12 31.82
C SER A 29 -26.46 36.82 31.84
N PRO A 30 -26.63 37.89 32.64
CA PRO A 30 -27.84 38.73 32.56
C PRO A 30 -27.98 39.44 31.20
N LEU A 31 -26.92 39.45 30.39
CA LEU A 31 -26.89 40.00 29.03
C LEU A 31 -26.87 38.91 27.95
N PHE A 32 -27.37 37.70 28.25
CA PHE A 32 -27.36 36.61 27.28
C PHE A 32 -28.11 36.98 25.98
N ALA A 33 -27.46 36.73 24.84
CA ALA A 33 -27.88 37.16 23.51
C ALA A 33 -29.29 36.70 23.11
N TYR A 34 -29.69 35.50 23.52
CA TYR A 34 -30.93 34.87 23.09
C TYR A 34 -32.02 34.86 24.16
N LEU A 35 -31.97 35.77 25.14
CA LEU A 35 -33.05 35.90 26.14
C LEU A 35 -34.38 36.30 25.50
N ASN A 36 -34.37 37.28 24.59
CA ASN A 36 -35.55 37.85 23.96
C ASN A 36 -35.54 37.77 22.43
N VAL A 37 -34.49 37.19 21.84
CA VAL A 37 -34.27 37.12 20.40
C VAL A 37 -34.06 35.66 20.04
N THR A 38 -34.75 35.16 19.02
CA THR A 38 -34.55 33.78 18.57
C THR A 38 -33.31 33.67 17.67
N ALA A 39 -32.74 32.46 17.61
CA ALA A 39 -31.62 32.22 16.69
C ALA A 39 -31.99 32.54 15.24
N GLU A 40 -33.23 32.24 14.83
CA GLU A 40 -33.75 32.54 13.50
C GLU A 40 -33.79 34.04 13.20
N GLN A 41 -34.28 34.86 14.14
CA GLN A 41 -34.30 36.31 13.96
C GLN A 41 -32.90 36.89 13.74
N SER A 42 -31.91 36.34 14.44
CA SER A 42 -30.52 36.76 14.25
C SER A 42 -29.92 36.27 12.92
N LEU A 43 -30.39 35.15 12.35
CA LEU A 43 -30.04 34.76 10.98
C LEU A 43 -30.66 35.70 9.94
N VAL A 44 -31.87 36.18 10.20
CA VAL A 44 -32.55 37.20 9.36
C VAL A 44 -31.80 38.53 9.41
N ASP A 45 -31.44 39.01 10.61
CA ASP A 45 -30.67 40.25 10.79
C ASP A 45 -29.30 40.16 10.09
N GLY A 46 -28.68 38.97 10.07
CA GLY A 46 -27.43 38.69 9.37
C GLY A 46 -27.56 38.51 7.85
N GLY A 47 -28.79 38.57 7.30
CA GLY A 47 -29.05 38.36 5.87
C GLY A 47 -28.85 36.92 5.37
N LEU A 48 -28.72 35.95 6.28
CA LEU A 48 -28.54 34.53 5.94
C LEU A 48 -29.88 33.81 5.70
N LEU A 49 -30.98 34.37 6.22
CA LEU A 49 -32.33 33.89 6.01
C LEU A 49 -33.20 35.06 5.55
N LEU A 50 -33.87 34.92 4.41
CA LEU A 50 -34.66 35.99 3.81
C LEU A 50 -36.16 35.72 4.01
N PRO A 51 -36.85 36.47 4.89
CA PRO A 51 -38.30 36.41 4.99
C PRO A 51 -38.98 37.23 3.87
N PRO A 52 -40.19 36.85 3.40
CA PRO A 52 -40.93 35.65 3.79
C PRO A 52 -40.25 34.39 3.28
N LEU A 53 -40.27 33.33 4.10
CA LEU A 53 -39.73 32.03 3.70
C LEU A 53 -40.52 31.49 2.51
N GLY A 54 -39.82 30.85 1.57
CA GLY A 54 -40.46 30.14 0.47
C GLY A 54 -41.18 28.87 0.94
N ASN A 55 -41.77 28.15 -0.02
CA ASN A 55 -42.60 26.97 0.27
C ASN A 55 -41.79 25.83 0.92
N GLY A 56 -40.57 25.59 0.47
CA GLY A 56 -39.69 24.56 1.02
C GLY A 56 -39.28 24.89 2.44
N PHE A 57 -38.71 26.08 2.66
CA PHE A 57 -38.27 26.47 4.00
C PHE A 57 -39.41 26.62 4.99
N SER A 58 -40.58 27.09 4.58
CA SER A 58 -41.77 27.13 5.47
C SER A 58 -42.25 25.73 5.87
N LEU A 59 -42.26 24.76 4.95
CA LEU A 59 -42.60 23.36 5.27
C LEU A 59 -41.60 22.73 6.23
N ILE A 60 -40.31 22.98 6.01
CA ILE A 60 -39.26 22.45 6.88
C ILE A 60 -39.28 23.12 8.25
N GLN A 61 -39.46 24.45 8.32
CA GLN A 61 -39.62 25.17 9.58
C GLN A 61 -40.82 24.65 10.38
N ARG A 62 -41.93 24.35 9.70
CA ARG A 62 -43.11 23.77 10.35
C ARG A 62 -42.85 22.38 10.93
N TYR A 63 -42.01 21.59 10.26
CA TYR A 63 -41.71 20.21 10.67
C TYR A 63 -40.64 20.13 11.76
N LEU A 64 -39.48 20.77 11.53
CA LEU A 64 -38.33 20.69 12.43
C LEU A 64 -38.37 21.78 13.51
N GLY A 65 -39.01 22.91 13.25
CA GLY A 65 -38.94 24.11 14.10
C GLY A 65 -38.09 25.22 13.48
N PRO A 66 -37.81 26.30 14.24
CA PRO A 66 -37.15 27.49 13.72
C PRO A 66 -35.72 27.24 13.21
N PHE A 67 -35.31 27.97 12.18
CA PHE A 67 -33.95 27.84 11.66
C PHE A 67 -32.93 28.35 12.68
N GLY A 68 -31.81 27.64 12.82
CA GLY A 68 -30.77 27.96 13.80
C GLY A 68 -30.90 27.21 15.14
N SER A 69 -32.04 26.57 15.43
CA SER A 69 -32.15 25.59 16.52
C SER A 69 -31.98 24.13 16.06
N VAL A 70 -32.07 23.89 14.74
CA VAL A 70 -31.91 22.54 14.16
C VAL A 70 -30.45 22.10 14.21
N THR A 71 -30.18 21.05 14.99
CA THR A 71 -28.86 20.42 15.11
C THR A 71 -28.71 19.32 14.07
N MET A 72 -27.51 19.20 13.47
CA MET A 72 -27.18 18.12 12.53
C MET A 72 -26.21 17.15 13.20
N LYS A 73 -26.56 15.86 13.21
CA LYS A 73 -25.71 14.80 13.76
C LYS A 73 -25.48 13.71 12.72
N ARG A 74 -24.23 13.49 12.34
CA ARG A 74 -23.84 12.36 11.48
C ARG A 74 -24.17 11.04 12.18
N VAL A 75 -24.84 10.14 11.47
CA VAL A 75 -25.18 8.79 11.95
C VAL A 75 -24.13 7.82 11.43
N ALA A 76 -23.53 7.03 12.32
CA ALA A 76 -22.56 6.01 11.94
C ALA A 76 -23.26 4.84 11.24
N CYS A 77 -22.66 4.31 10.18
CA CYS A 77 -23.16 3.11 9.50
C CYS A 77 -23.13 1.91 10.47
N PRO A 78 -24.27 1.22 10.70
CA PRO A 78 -24.34 0.07 11.60
C PRO A 78 -23.31 -1.01 11.27
N LEU A 79 -22.69 -1.60 12.30
CA LEU A 79 -21.72 -2.69 12.13
C LEU A 79 -22.33 -3.89 11.40
N ALA A 80 -23.60 -4.19 11.65
CA ALA A 80 -24.32 -5.27 10.97
C ALA A 80 -24.44 -5.02 9.46
N LEU A 81 -24.75 -3.79 9.04
CA LEU A 81 -24.83 -3.41 7.62
C LEU A 81 -23.45 -3.49 6.95
N ARG A 82 -22.39 -3.02 7.61
CA ARG A 82 -21.00 -3.15 7.14
C ARG A 82 -20.58 -4.61 7.00
N GLY A 83 -20.94 -5.44 7.97
CA GLY A 83 -20.66 -6.88 7.97
C GLY A 83 -21.36 -7.61 6.83
N LEU A 84 -22.65 -7.33 6.61
CA LEU A 84 -23.43 -7.89 5.51
C LEU A 84 -22.80 -7.55 4.15
N TYR A 85 -22.52 -6.28 3.89
CA TYR A 85 -21.91 -5.85 2.63
C TYR A 85 -20.55 -6.51 2.40
N LYS A 86 -19.69 -6.55 3.43
CA LYS A 86 -18.38 -7.21 3.38
C LYS A 86 -18.53 -8.69 3.01
N ASN A 87 -19.42 -9.41 3.67
CA ASN A 87 -19.57 -10.85 3.48
C ASN A 87 -20.13 -11.19 2.09
N ILE A 88 -21.14 -10.45 1.62
CA ILE A 88 -21.69 -10.61 0.25
C ILE A 88 -20.61 -10.33 -0.79
N THR A 89 -19.87 -9.24 -0.63
CA THR A 89 -18.80 -8.85 -1.57
C THR A 89 -17.70 -9.91 -1.63
N LEU A 90 -17.26 -10.43 -0.48
CA LEU A 90 -16.28 -11.51 -0.41
C LEU A 90 -16.79 -12.79 -1.07
N ALA A 91 -18.05 -13.18 -0.83
CA ALA A 91 -18.64 -14.37 -1.43
C ALA A 91 -18.74 -14.27 -2.96
N LEU A 92 -19.15 -13.11 -3.49
CA LEU A 92 -19.19 -12.86 -4.94
C LEU A 92 -17.77 -12.82 -5.54
N MET A 93 -16.82 -12.17 -4.87
CA MET A 93 -15.41 -12.14 -5.31
C MET A 93 -14.81 -13.55 -5.35
N GLU A 94 -15.08 -14.39 -4.35
CA GLU A 94 -14.61 -15.78 -4.29
C GLU A 94 -15.25 -16.62 -5.41
N LEU A 95 -16.56 -16.45 -5.65
CA LEU A 95 -17.24 -17.10 -6.78
C LEU A 95 -16.55 -16.77 -8.10
N PHE A 96 -16.30 -15.48 -8.36
CA PHE A 96 -15.63 -15.06 -9.59
C PHE A 96 -14.15 -15.48 -9.62
N ALA A 97 -13.45 -15.53 -8.50
CA ALA A 97 -12.04 -15.93 -8.46
C ALA A 97 -11.85 -17.44 -8.73
N SER A 98 -12.80 -18.28 -8.30
CA SER A 98 -12.67 -19.74 -8.32
C SER A 98 -13.32 -20.43 -9.52
N ARG A 99 -14.33 -19.82 -10.17
CA ARG A 99 -15.13 -20.47 -11.21
C ARG A 99 -15.03 -19.79 -12.58
N GLN A 100 -14.43 -20.50 -13.54
CA GLN A 100 -14.28 -20.01 -14.92
C GLN A 100 -15.61 -19.89 -15.66
N ASP A 101 -16.49 -20.87 -15.50
CA ASP A 101 -17.83 -20.85 -16.08
C ASP A 101 -18.67 -19.66 -15.60
N ALA A 102 -18.56 -19.31 -14.31
CA ALA A 102 -19.19 -18.12 -13.76
C ALA A 102 -18.62 -16.82 -14.35
N GLN A 103 -17.30 -16.73 -14.59
CA GLN A 103 -16.72 -15.54 -15.27
C GLN A 103 -17.19 -15.42 -16.73
N HIS A 104 -17.16 -16.52 -17.49
CA HIS A 104 -17.66 -16.54 -18.87
C HIS A 104 -19.13 -16.13 -18.98
N ALA A 105 -19.97 -16.60 -18.06
CA ALA A 105 -21.39 -16.21 -18.03
C ALA A 105 -21.61 -14.75 -17.59
N MET A 106 -20.71 -14.20 -16.78
CA MET A 106 -20.82 -12.82 -16.28
C MET A 106 -20.42 -11.77 -17.33
N TRP A 107 -19.40 -12.04 -18.15
CA TRP A 107 -18.89 -11.05 -19.11
C TRP A 107 -19.96 -10.48 -20.07
N PRO A 108 -20.84 -11.29 -20.69
CA PRO A 108 -21.88 -10.79 -21.59
C PRO A 108 -22.94 -9.91 -20.91
N ILE A 109 -23.14 -10.08 -19.60
CA ILE A 109 -24.14 -9.34 -18.82
C ILE A 109 -23.54 -8.20 -17.99
N TYR A 110 -22.21 -8.07 -17.98
CA TYR A 110 -21.52 -7.01 -17.26
C TYR A 110 -21.71 -5.68 -17.99
N THR A 111 -22.39 -4.74 -17.33
CA THR A 111 -22.66 -3.41 -17.84
C THR A 111 -22.67 -2.39 -16.70
N SER A 112 -22.28 -1.16 -17.02
CA SER A 112 -22.46 0.00 -16.15
C SER A 112 -23.87 0.56 -16.31
N TYR A 113 -24.48 1.05 -15.24
CA TYR A 113 -25.81 1.65 -15.29
C TYR A 113 -25.86 3.04 -14.64
N THR A 114 -26.91 3.77 -15.00
CA THR A 114 -27.36 4.98 -14.30
C THR A 114 -28.87 4.87 -14.19
N ILE A 115 -29.36 4.54 -12.99
CA ILE A 115 -30.76 4.23 -12.73
C ILE A 115 -31.37 5.41 -11.96
N ALA A 116 -32.59 5.80 -12.33
CA ALA A 116 -33.37 6.82 -11.64
C ALA A 116 -34.57 6.16 -10.92
N PRO A 117 -34.36 5.53 -9.75
CA PRO A 117 -35.43 4.81 -9.08
C PRO A 117 -36.42 5.78 -8.42
N ARG A 118 -37.71 5.52 -8.63
CA ARG A 118 -38.82 6.30 -8.08
C ARG A 118 -39.72 5.39 -7.22
N PRO A 119 -39.86 5.68 -5.91
CA PRO A 119 -40.81 4.99 -5.02
C PRO A 119 -42.25 5.11 -5.49
N LYS A 120 -43.09 4.12 -5.17
CA LYS A 120 -44.50 4.10 -5.60
C LYS A 120 -45.27 5.30 -5.07
N MET A 121 -45.04 5.69 -3.82
CA MET A 121 -45.68 6.84 -3.19
C MET A 121 -45.43 8.17 -3.95
N TRP A 122 -44.38 8.24 -4.77
CA TRP A 122 -44.06 9.41 -5.55
C TRP A 122 -44.55 9.33 -6.99
N ASN A 123 -45.08 8.22 -7.50
CA ASN A 123 -45.39 8.01 -8.92
C ASN A 123 -46.40 9.00 -9.51
N SER A 124 -47.43 9.36 -8.74
CA SER A 124 -48.57 10.16 -9.22
C SER A 124 -48.55 11.61 -8.74
N VAL A 125 -47.44 12.07 -8.16
CA VAL A 125 -47.30 13.43 -7.63
C VAL A 125 -46.15 14.17 -8.30
N ALA A 126 -46.28 15.49 -8.41
CA ALA A 126 -45.21 16.35 -8.89
C ALA A 126 -44.16 16.54 -7.78
N LEU A 127 -42.87 16.48 -8.16
CA LEU A 127 -41.74 16.56 -7.23
C LEU A 127 -41.08 17.95 -7.33
N GLY A 128 -40.92 18.60 -6.17
CA GLY A 128 -40.28 19.90 -6.00
C GLY A 128 -38.81 19.83 -5.58
N GLY A 129 -38.30 18.67 -5.15
CA GLY A 129 -36.90 18.47 -4.75
C GLY A 129 -36.76 17.75 -3.41
N GLY A 130 -35.58 17.20 -3.12
CA GLY A 130 -35.30 16.42 -1.91
C GLY A 130 -34.36 17.08 -0.90
N ASN A 131 -33.86 18.29 -1.20
CA ASN A 131 -32.87 18.94 -0.35
C ASN A 131 -33.54 19.92 0.63
N LEU A 132 -33.64 19.52 1.91
CA LEU A 132 -34.16 20.40 2.98
C LEU A 132 -33.33 21.66 3.24
N LEU A 133 -32.07 21.71 2.77
CA LEU A 133 -31.18 22.86 2.94
C LEU A 133 -31.41 23.94 1.88
N CYS A 134 -32.23 23.66 0.86
CA CYS A 134 -32.47 24.54 -0.25
C CYS A 134 -33.95 24.89 -0.36
N GLU A 135 -34.22 26.13 -0.76
CA GLU A 135 -35.53 26.49 -1.27
C GLU A 135 -35.69 25.91 -2.68
N PHE A 136 -36.92 25.57 -3.07
CA PHE A 136 -37.21 25.09 -4.42
C PHE A 136 -38.09 26.08 -5.16
N ASN A 137 -37.97 26.11 -6.49
CA ASN A 137 -38.87 26.92 -7.31
C ASN A 137 -40.18 26.14 -7.56
N PRO A 138 -41.34 26.60 -7.04
CA PRO A 138 -42.62 25.93 -7.22
C PRO A 138 -43.05 25.78 -8.68
N SER A 139 -42.61 26.69 -9.57
CA SER A 139 -42.91 26.62 -11.00
C SER A 139 -42.05 25.59 -11.75
N ALA A 140 -40.91 25.17 -11.16
CA ALA A 140 -40.01 24.15 -11.72
C ALA A 140 -40.31 22.74 -11.18
N ALA A 141 -41.30 22.58 -10.29
CA ALA A 141 -41.70 21.31 -9.69
C ALA A 141 -42.53 20.45 -10.68
N THR A 142 -41.89 20.01 -11.76
CA THR A 142 -42.48 19.16 -12.82
C THR A 142 -41.65 17.92 -13.12
N SER A 143 -40.54 17.71 -12.40
CA SER A 143 -39.71 16.51 -12.57
C SER A 143 -40.45 15.26 -12.12
N LYS A 144 -40.33 14.20 -12.91
CA LYS A 144 -40.79 12.85 -12.56
C LYS A 144 -39.69 12.01 -11.90
N ILE A 145 -38.44 12.50 -11.92
CA ILE A 145 -37.30 11.90 -11.24
C ILE A 145 -37.14 12.58 -9.87
N PRO A 146 -36.96 11.84 -8.76
CA PRO A 146 -36.69 12.41 -7.45
C PRO A 146 -35.52 13.40 -7.48
N GLY A 147 -35.67 14.53 -6.78
CA GLY A 147 -34.59 15.51 -6.66
C GLY A 147 -33.50 15.05 -5.70
N LEU A 148 -32.27 15.53 -5.92
CA LEU A 148 -31.13 15.25 -5.04
C LEU A 148 -31.43 15.64 -3.59
N SER A 149 -30.88 14.84 -2.66
CA SER A 149 -30.89 15.15 -1.23
C SER A 149 -29.80 16.18 -0.87
N PHE A 150 -29.65 16.49 0.42
CA PHE A 150 -28.63 17.40 0.91
C PHE A 150 -27.21 16.88 0.67
N SER A 151 -26.24 17.80 0.68
CA SER A 151 -24.80 17.50 0.61
C SER A 151 -23.98 18.48 1.43
N SER A 152 -22.75 18.10 1.76
CA SER A 152 -21.75 18.99 2.36
C SER A 152 -21.40 20.16 1.45
N GLY A 153 -21.45 19.99 0.12
CA GLY A 153 -21.17 21.03 -0.86
C GLY A 153 -22.29 22.07 -1.04
N GLY A 154 -23.46 21.88 -0.44
CA GLY A 154 -24.53 22.89 -0.43
C GLY A 154 -25.16 23.22 -1.78
N SER A 155 -25.20 22.27 -2.73
CA SER A 155 -25.74 22.54 -4.08
C SER A 155 -27.27 22.77 -4.05
N CYS A 156 -27.69 24.01 -4.32
CA CYS A 156 -29.09 24.43 -4.44
C CYS A 156 -29.49 24.76 -5.89
N GLY A 157 -29.02 23.98 -6.85
CA GLY A 157 -29.35 24.15 -8.26
C GLY A 157 -30.80 23.74 -8.60
N LEU A 158 -31.31 24.26 -9.72
CA LEU A 158 -32.58 23.83 -10.30
C LEU A 158 -32.40 22.50 -11.07
N ASN A 159 -33.44 21.66 -11.09
CA ASN A 159 -33.47 20.37 -11.84
C ASN A 159 -32.36 19.37 -11.47
N LEU A 160 -31.87 19.43 -10.24
CA LEU A 160 -30.93 18.47 -9.67
C LEU A 160 -31.65 17.15 -9.33
N GLN A 161 -31.30 16.07 -10.03
CA GLN A 161 -31.98 14.76 -9.99
C GLN A 161 -31.12 13.67 -9.36
N GLU A 162 -31.76 12.79 -8.62
CA GLU A 162 -31.14 11.67 -7.91
C GLU A 162 -30.95 10.47 -8.85
N PHE A 163 -29.75 9.88 -8.81
CA PHE A 163 -29.36 8.73 -9.61
C PHE A 163 -28.52 7.74 -8.79
N ILE A 164 -28.66 6.46 -9.11
CA ILE A 164 -27.74 5.41 -8.66
C ILE A 164 -26.86 5.04 -9.85
N ILE A 165 -25.55 5.14 -9.66
CA ILE A 165 -24.54 4.78 -10.65
C ILE A 165 -23.77 3.57 -10.12
N GLY A 166 -23.61 2.55 -10.95
CA GLY A 166 -22.93 1.32 -10.55
C GLY A 166 -22.77 0.35 -11.71
N ASP A 167 -22.44 -0.90 -11.40
CA ASP A 167 -22.30 -1.97 -12.39
C ASP A 167 -23.11 -3.21 -12.01
N THR A 168 -23.20 -4.19 -12.92
CA THR A 168 -23.93 -5.44 -12.68
C THR A 168 -23.54 -6.12 -11.36
N LYS A 169 -22.28 -6.01 -10.88
CA LYS A 169 -21.86 -6.59 -9.59
C LYS A 169 -22.54 -5.86 -8.42
N THR A 170 -22.68 -4.55 -8.50
CA THR A 170 -23.44 -3.75 -7.51
C THR A 170 -24.93 -4.14 -7.46
N ILE A 171 -25.55 -4.44 -8.60
CA ILE A 171 -26.93 -4.97 -8.61
C ILE A 171 -26.98 -6.35 -7.94
N MET A 172 -26.03 -7.23 -8.25
CA MET A 172 -25.96 -8.57 -7.65
C MET A 172 -25.81 -8.52 -6.12
N THR A 173 -24.99 -7.60 -5.57
CA THR A 173 -24.85 -7.48 -4.12
C THR A 173 -26.19 -7.11 -3.45
N ALA A 174 -26.97 -6.22 -4.06
CA ALA A 174 -28.32 -5.88 -3.58
C ALA A 174 -29.31 -7.05 -3.72
N LEU A 175 -29.29 -7.76 -4.85
CA LEU A 175 -30.17 -8.91 -5.10
C LEU A 175 -29.94 -10.06 -4.11
N VAL A 176 -28.68 -10.31 -3.70
CA VAL A 176 -28.35 -11.33 -2.68
C VAL A 176 -28.98 -11.01 -1.32
N ALA A 177 -29.25 -9.74 -1.01
CA ALA A 177 -29.89 -9.32 0.23
C ALA A 177 -31.43 -9.45 0.22
N VAL A 178 -32.04 -9.77 -0.93
CA VAL A 178 -33.50 -9.84 -1.11
C VAL A 178 -33.93 -11.26 -1.48
N LYS A 179 -35.07 -11.70 -0.95
CA LYS A 179 -35.68 -13.00 -1.31
C LYS A 179 -36.91 -12.78 -2.18
N ASN A 180 -37.09 -13.65 -3.20
CA ASN A 180 -38.26 -13.66 -4.09
C ASN A 180 -38.55 -12.30 -4.75
N VAL A 181 -37.57 -11.74 -5.44
CA VAL A 181 -37.67 -10.44 -6.12
C VAL A 181 -38.66 -10.50 -7.29
N SER A 182 -39.65 -9.61 -7.29
CA SER A 182 -40.51 -9.35 -8.46
C SER A 182 -39.77 -8.45 -9.45
N VAL A 183 -38.93 -9.04 -10.30
CA VAL A 183 -38.03 -8.31 -11.21
C VAL A 183 -38.78 -7.28 -12.08
N SER A 184 -39.95 -7.65 -12.60
CA SER A 184 -40.79 -6.75 -13.40
C SER A 184 -41.34 -5.56 -12.61
N ALA A 185 -41.66 -5.74 -11.32
CA ALA A 185 -42.16 -4.66 -10.48
C ALA A 185 -41.03 -3.69 -10.08
N VAL A 186 -39.85 -4.23 -9.75
CA VAL A 186 -38.64 -3.42 -9.47
C VAL A 186 -38.24 -2.59 -10.68
N ALA A 187 -38.25 -3.18 -11.88
CA ALA A 187 -37.88 -2.49 -13.11
C ALA A 187 -38.83 -1.32 -13.44
N ARG A 188 -40.13 -1.43 -13.15
CA ARG A 188 -41.13 -0.36 -13.37
C ARG A 188 -40.94 0.87 -12.49
N LEU A 189 -40.19 0.75 -11.40
CA LEU A 189 -39.86 1.90 -10.54
C LEU A 189 -38.71 2.72 -11.13
N GLU A 190 -37.97 2.19 -12.10
CA GLU A 190 -37.00 2.97 -12.84
C GLU A 190 -37.74 3.86 -13.86
N PHE A 191 -37.39 5.15 -13.90
CA PHE A 191 -38.11 6.12 -14.72
C PHE A 191 -37.56 6.34 -16.14
N ARG A 192 -36.24 6.26 -16.36
CA ARG A 192 -35.63 6.64 -17.66
C ARG A 192 -35.67 5.52 -18.69
N ASN A 193 -35.29 4.31 -18.30
CA ASN A 193 -35.19 3.13 -19.15
C ASN A 193 -35.53 1.82 -18.39
N PRO A 194 -36.83 1.59 -18.09
CA PRO A 194 -37.26 0.41 -17.33
C PRO A 194 -36.99 -0.89 -18.08
N THR A 195 -36.92 -0.87 -19.41
CA THR A 195 -36.68 -2.04 -20.25
C THR A 195 -35.24 -2.56 -20.11
N SER A 196 -34.24 -1.67 -20.15
CA SER A 196 -32.85 -2.08 -19.93
C SER A 196 -32.60 -2.52 -18.49
N THR A 197 -33.22 -1.85 -17.52
CA THR A 197 -33.14 -2.26 -16.11
C THR A 197 -33.80 -3.63 -15.88
N LEU A 198 -34.92 -3.91 -16.55
CA LEU A 198 -35.54 -5.23 -16.53
C LEU A 198 -34.57 -6.32 -17.01
N ALA A 199 -33.97 -6.14 -18.19
CA ALA A 199 -33.03 -7.10 -18.75
C ALA A 199 -31.81 -7.33 -17.84
N ALA A 200 -31.26 -6.26 -17.25
CA ALA A 200 -30.14 -6.36 -16.32
C ALA A 200 -30.49 -7.11 -15.02
N LEU A 201 -31.69 -6.86 -14.47
CA LEU A 201 -32.18 -7.56 -13.28
C LEU A 201 -32.47 -9.04 -13.57
N GLU A 202 -33.11 -9.35 -14.71
CA GLU A 202 -33.39 -10.74 -15.13
C GLU A 202 -32.10 -11.53 -15.31
N ALA A 203 -31.13 -10.96 -16.03
CA ALA A 203 -29.82 -11.57 -16.22
C ALA A 203 -29.09 -11.79 -14.88
N SER A 204 -29.14 -10.80 -13.97
CA SER A 204 -28.48 -10.90 -12.66
C SER A 204 -29.14 -11.95 -11.76
N VAL A 205 -30.48 -12.01 -11.73
CA VAL A 205 -31.22 -13.02 -10.96
C VAL A 205 -30.98 -14.41 -11.52
N ALA A 206 -31.01 -14.58 -12.85
CA ALA A 206 -30.71 -15.85 -13.50
C ALA A 206 -29.28 -16.32 -13.17
N PHE A 207 -28.29 -15.41 -13.25
CA PHE A 207 -26.92 -15.71 -12.89
C PHE A 207 -26.79 -16.16 -11.43
N LEU A 208 -27.36 -15.40 -10.48
CA LEU A 208 -27.29 -15.74 -9.06
C LEU A 208 -27.97 -17.09 -8.77
N HIS A 209 -29.11 -17.37 -9.43
CA HIS A 209 -29.80 -18.65 -9.27
C HIS A 209 -28.97 -19.84 -9.77
N THR A 210 -28.16 -19.66 -10.82
CA THR A 210 -27.34 -20.73 -11.40
C THR A 210 -26.02 -20.95 -10.65
N TYR A 211 -25.34 -19.86 -10.25
CA TYR A 211 -23.95 -19.94 -9.79
C TYR A 211 -23.75 -19.67 -8.30
N PHE A 212 -24.67 -18.97 -7.64
CA PHE A 212 -24.51 -18.57 -6.24
C PHE A 212 -25.09 -19.62 -5.29
N ASP A 213 -24.39 -19.90 -4.18
CA ASP A 213 -24.81 -20.92 -3.22
C ASP A 213 -26.14 -20.53 -2.52
N PRO A 214 -27.21 -21.34 -2.66
CA PRO A 214 -28.50 -21.09 -2.01
C PRO A 214 -28.44 -21.03 -0.47
N ALA A 215 -27.53 -21.79 0.16
CA ALA A 215 -27.37 -21.79 1.61
C ALA A 215 -26.75 -20.47 2.11
N LEU A 216 -25.75 -19.97 1.38
CA LEU A 216 -25.18 -18.64 1.62
C LEU A 216 -26.19 -17.53 1.36
N ALA A 217 -26.96 -17.60 0.26
CA ALA A 217 -28.02 -16.65 -0.03
C ALA A 217 -29.05 -16.55 1.12
N THR A 218 -29.46 -17.71 1.67
CA THR A 218 -30.39 -17.76 2.81
C THR A 218 -29.80 -17.14 4.08
N THR A 219 -28.49 -17.36 4.30
CA THR A 219 -27.77 -16.77 5.43
C THR A 219 -27.69 -15.25 5.31
N PHE A 220 -27.35 -14.73 4.13
CA PHE A 220 -27.27 -13.30 3.87
C PHE A 220 -28.64 -12.63 3.95
N TYR A 221 -29.70 -13.28 3.44
CA TYR A 221 -31.07 -12.80 3.61
C TYR A 221 -31.47 -12.67 5.09
N THR A 222 -31.08 -13.63 5.94
CA THR A 222 -31.38 -13.58 7.38
C THR A 222 -30.66 -12.41 8.06
N GLN A 223 -29.39 -12.20 7.72
CA GLN A 223 -28.62 -11.04 8.18
C GLN A 223 -29.23 -9.72 7.66
N ALA A 224 -29.70 -9.72 6.41
CA ALA A 224 -30.38 -8.58 5.78
C ALA A 224 -31.64 -8.17 6.56
N GLN A 225 -32.43 -9.11 7.09
CA GLN A 225 -33.61 -8.76 7.91
C GLN A 225 -33.24 -8.03 9.21
N ILE A 226 -32.18 -8.45 9.88
CA ILE A 226 -31.68 -7.76 11.08
C ILE A 226 -31.27 -6.33 10.74
N VAL A 227 -30.55 -6.16 9.62
CA VAL A 227 -30.12 -4.84 9.15
C VAL A 227 -31.31 -3.95 8.76
N LYS A 228 -32.32 -4.50 8.08
CA LYS A 228 -33.57 -3.76 7.75
C LYS A 228 -34.24 -3.22 9.00
N ALA A 229 -34.42 -4.06 10.02
CA ALA A 229 -35.04 -3.63 11.29
C ALA A 229 -34.25 -2.50 11.96
N VAL A 230 -32.91 -2.57 11.98
CA VAL A 230 -32.08 -1.47 12.53
C VAL A 230 -32.24 -0.18 11.73
N VAL A 231 -32.12 -0.25 10.40
CA VAL A 231 -32.16 0.93 9.53
C VAL A 231 -33.54 1.59 9.51
N ARG A 232 -34.61 0.77 9.48
CA ARG A 232 -36.00 1.22 9.42
C ARG A 232 -36.56 1.62 10.78
N ASP A 233 -36.41 0.77 11.79
CA ASP A 233 -37.15 0.87 13.06
C ASP A 233 -36.34 1.56 14.18
N GLN A 234 -35.00 1.55 14.10
CA GLN A 234 -34.16 2.21 15.11
C GLN A 234 -33.65 3.55 14.61
N LEU A 235 -33.04 3.57 13.42
CA LEU A 235 -32.43 4.78 12.85
C LEU A 235 -33.43 5.65 12.09
N HIS A 236 -34.52 5.06 11.60
CA HIS A 236 -35.54 5.73 10.79
C HIS A 236 -34.93 6.47 9.59
N VAL A 237 -34.03 5.79 8.86
CA VAL A 237 -33.36 6.40 7.69
C VAL A 237 -34.40 6.62 6.60
N GLN A 238 -34.45 7.85 6.08
CA GLN A 238 -35.47 8.33 5.17
C GLN A 238 -34.88 9.06 3.96
N MET A 239 -35.66 9.11 2.90
CA MET A 239 -35.53 10.07 1.80
C MET A 239 -36.75 10.98 1.81
N ILE A 240 -36.56 12.26 1.48
CA ILE A 240 -37.66 13.23 1.42
C ILE A 240 -37.82 13.78 0.02
N GLN A 241 -39.05 14.22 -0.27
CA GLN A 241 -39.35 15.08 -1.41
C GLN A 241 -40.41 16.09 -1.01
N PHE A 242 -40.28 17.33 -1.48
CA PHE A 242 -41.40 18.25 -1.56
C PHE A 242 -42.34 17.75 -2.67
N ILE A 243 -43.58 17.45 -2.33
CA ILE A 243 -44.56 16.91 -3.27
C ILE A 243 -45.75 17.86 -3.40
N ARG A 244 -46.44 17.80 -4.54
CA ARG A 244 -47.67 18.57 -4.77
C ARG A 244 -48.81 17.65 -5.20
N PRO A 245 -49.52 16.98 -4.27
CA PRO A 245 -50.63 16.10 -4.58
C PRO A 245 -51.91 16.88 -4.97
N ASN A 246 -52.26 17.94 -4.22
CA ASN A 246 -53.52 18.68 -4.37
C ASN A 246 -53.28 20.19 -4.60
N GLN A 247 -52.38 20.54 -5.52
CA GLN A 247 -51.93 21.92 -5.82
C GLN A 247 -51.16 22.65 -4.70
N THR A 248 -51.25 22.19 -3.45
CA THR A 248 -50.42 22.65 -2.32
C THR A 248 -49.20 21.75 -2.15
N PHE A 249 -48.06 22.36 -1.76
CA PHE A 249 -46.85 21.60 -1.46
C PHE A 249 -46.92 21.02 -0.04
N SER A 250 -46.45 19.78 0.11
CA SER A 250 -46.26 19.11 1.38
C SER A 250 -44.93 18.36 1.40
N LEU A 251 -44.43 18.07 2.60
CA LEU A 251 -43.23 17.27 2.79
C LEU A 251 -43.58 15.78 2.79
N SER A 252 -43.08 15.03 1.82
CA SER A 252 -43.19 13.58 1.77
C SER A 252 -41.94 12.92 2.33
N GLN A 253 -42.12 11.90 3.17
CA GLN A 253 -41.04 11.13 3.78
C GLN A 253 -41.20 9.67 3.41
N MET A 254 -40.16 9.10 2.81
CA MET A 254 -40.08 7.68 2.50
C MET A 254 -39.04 7.04 3.42
N THR A 255 -39.46 6.15 4.31
CA THR A 255 -38.54 5.36 5.13
C THR A 255 -37.91 4.25 4.29
N LEU A 256 -36.58 4.14 4.38
CA LEU A 256 -35.82 3.08 3.73
C LEU A 256 -36.27 1.71 4.27
N PHE A 257 -36.50 0.75 3.38
CA PHE A 257 -37.09 -0.56 3.71
C PHE A 257 -38.53 -0.52 4.27
N GLY A 258 -39.29 0.54 4.01
CA GLY A 258 -40.69 0.65 4.42
C GLY A 258 -41.58 -0.48 3.88
N GLU A 259 -42.52 -0.95 4.71
CA GLU A 259 -43.38 -2.11 4.40
C GLU A 259 -44.36 -1.84 3.26
N THR A 260 -44.67 -0.57 3.00
CA THR A 260 -45.52 -0.12 1.89
C THR A 260 -44.79 -0.08 0.54
N GLU A 261 -43.46 -0.19 0.54
CA GLU A 261 -42.58 0.04 -0.63
C GLU A 261 -41.73 -1.20 -0.93
N VAL A 262 -42.33 -2.40 -0.89
CA VAL A 262 -41.66 -3.71 -1.07
C VAL A 262 -40.87 -3.79 -2.39
N ASP A 263 -41.44 -3.30 -3.49
CA ASP A 263 -40.77 -3.35 -4.80
C ASP A 263 -39.57 -2.40 -4.90
N PHE A 264 -39.42 -1.45 -3.97
CA PHE A 264 -38.26 -0.54 -3.92
C PHE A 264 -37.08 -1.15 -3.15
N GLU A 265 -37.25 -2.32 -2.51
CA GLU A 265 -36.26 -2.90 -1.60
C GLU A 265 -34.88 -3.10 -2.25
N VAL A 266 -34.82 -3.51 -3.52
CA VAL A 266 -33.54 -3.66 -4.25
C VAL A 266 -32.80 -2.33 -4.34
N TYR A 267 -33.49 -1.23 -4.66
CA TYR A 267 -32.88 0.11 -4.69
C TYR A 267 -32.54 0.61 -3.30
N ALA A 268 -33.35 0.27 -2.29
CA ALA A 268 -33.05 0.59 -0.89
C ALA A 268 -31.72 -0.05 -0.43
N TRP A 269 -31.43 -1.28 -0.85
CA TRP A 269 -30.13 -1.93 -0.61
C TRP A 269 -28.98 -1.22 -1.33
N LEU A 270 -29.18 -0.78 -2.57
CA LEU A 270 -28.17 0.02 -3.28
C LEU A 270 -27.83 1.31 -2.52
N TYR A 271 -28.84 2.06 -2.06
CA TYR A 271 -28.63 3.24 -1.22
C TYR A 271 -27.95 2.91 0.13
N ALA A 272 -28.31 1.79 0.76
CA ALA A 272 -27.68 1.36 2.01
C ALA A 272 -26.21 0.94 1.81
N PHE A 273 -25.88 0.33 0.67
CA PHE A 273 -24.50 -0.03 0.34
C PHE A 273 -23.67 1.16 -0.12
N ASP A 274 -24.26 2.17 -0.76
CA ASP A 274 -23.61 3.47 -0.96
C ASP A 274 -23.20 4.10 0.37
N TRP A 275 -24.04 3.95 1.42
CA TRP A 275 -23.69 4.42 2.76
C TRP A 275 -22.53 3.64 3.38
N VAL A 276 -22.45 2.32 3.17
CA VAL A 276 -21.28 1.51 3.60
C VAL A 276 -20.00 1.94 2.90
N GLN A 277 -20.09 2.25 1.60
CA GLN A 277 -18.97 2.66 0.77
C GLN A 277 -18.52 4.11 1.03
N GLY A 278 -19.34 4.91 1.73
CA GLY A 278 -19.09 6.32 1.96
C GLY A 278 -19.41 7.22 0.76
N VAL A 279 -20.07 6.68 -0.27
CA VAL A 279 -20.62 7.47 -1.40
C VAL A 279 -21.75 8.37 -0.90
N ARG A 280 -22.52 7.89 0.09
CA ARG A 280 -23.58 8.62 0.77
C ARG A 280 -23.35 8.63 2.27
N GLU A 281 -23.88 9.64 2.92
CA GLU A 281 -23.86 9.78 4.37
C GLU A 281 -25.28 9.82 4.91
N VAL A 282 -25.43 9.54 6.21
CA VAL A 282 -26.71 9.69 6.90
C VAL A 282 -26.55 10.74 7.99
N VAL A 283 -27.45 11.72 7.99
CA VAL A 283 -27.46 12.82 8.97
C VAL A 283 -28.84 12.90 9.61
N SER A 284 -28.86 12.94 10.93
CA SER A 284 -30.04 13.21 11.75
C SER A 284 -30.17 14.72 11.99
N PHE A 285 -31.20 15.32 11.43
CA PHE A 285 -31.61 16.70 11.64
C PHE A 285 -32.59 16.75 12.81
N GLN A 286 -32.14 17.29 13.93
CA GLN A 286 -32.85 17.31 15.21
C GLN A 286 -33.28 18.74 15.49
N GLY A 287 -34.55 19.04 15.27
CA GLY A 287 -35.14 20.32 15.63
C GLY A 287 -36.04 20.20 16.85
N ASP A 288 -36.61 21.33 17.27
CA ASP A 288 -37.44 21.43 18.47
C ASP A 288 -38.75 20.64 18.35
N ASN A 289 -39.33 20.57 17.15
CA ASN A 289 -40.62 19.91 16.89
C ASN A 289 -40.49 18.46 16.42
N GLY A 290 -39.36 18.10 15.80
CA GLY A 290 -39.24 16.83 15.10
C GLY A 290 -37.82 16.50 14.69
N THR A 291 -37.63 15.25 14.27
CA THR A 291 -36.34 14.73 13.79
C THR A 291 -36.52 14.10 12.41
N LEU A 292 -35.55 14.33 11.51
CA LEU A 292 -35.45 13.66 10.21
C LEU A 292 -34.07 13.02 10.09
N THR A 293 -34.00 11.71 9.89
CA THR A 293 -32.73 11.02 9.62
C THR A 293 -32.63 10.74 8.14
N LEU A 294 -31.78 11.48 7.43
CA LEU A 294 -31.81 11.53 5.97
C LEU A 294 -30.52 11.02 5.35
N LEU A 295 -30.67 10.30 4.25
CA LEU A 295 -29.57 9.94 3.35
C LEU A 295 -29.17 11.16 2.51
N SER A 296 -27.88 11.44 2.38
CA SER A 296 -27.35 12.49 1.52
C SER A 296 -27.45 12.12 0.03
N MET A 297 -27.22 13.10 -0.84
CA MET A 297 -26.93 12.80 -2.24
C MET A 297 -25.63 11.99 -2.37
N ALA A 298 -25.43 11.34 -3.51
CA ALA A 298 -24.15 10.71 -3.83
C ALA A 298 -23.05 11.77 -3.98
N THR A 299 -21.92 11.51 -3.33
CA THR A 299 -20.70 12.30 -3.46
C THR A 299 -19.66 11.48 -4.21
N ASN A 300 -18.93 12.15 -5.11
CA ASN A 300 -17.82 11.50 -5.79
C ASN A 300 -16.73 11.19 -4.78
N LEU A 301 -16.25 9.95 -4.76
CA LEU A 301 -15.09 9.58 -3.98
C LEU A 301 -13.88 10.37 -4.48
N LEU A 302 -13.06 10.85 -3.56
CA LEU A 302 -11.82 11.55 -3.91
C LEU A 302 -10.77 10.54 -4.36
N ASP A 303 -10.58 10.42 -5.67
CA ASP A 303 -9.47 9.64 -6.23
C ASP A 303 -8.19 10.47 -6.18
N ALA A 304 -7.42 10.28 -5.10
CA ALA A 304 -6.09 10.87 -4.97
C ALA A 304 -5.02 9.86 -5.42
N PRO A 305 -4.07 10.24 -6.30
CA PRO A 305 -2.96 9.37 -6.66
C PRO A 305 -2.11 9.08 -5.42
N VAL A 306 -1.59 7.86 -5.32
CA VAL A 306 -0.64 7.49 -4.27
C VAL A 306 0.56 8.42 -4.36
N ASN A 307 0.94 9.02 -3.24
CA ASN A 307 2.11 9.88 -3.17
C ASN A 307 3.34 9.07 -3.60
N PRO A 308 4.03 9.45 -4.71
CA PRO A 308 5.17 8.68 -5.20
C PRO A 308 6.35 8.67 -4.22
N MET A 309 6.39 9.60 -3.25
CA MET A 309 7.37 9.60 -2.16
C MET A 309 7.05 8.57 -1.07
N GLU A 310 5.79 8.18 -0.90
CA GLU A 310 5.36 7.17 0.08
C GLU A 310 5.50 5.74 -0.44
N VAL A 311 5.42 5.54 -1.77
CA VAL A 311 5.74 4.26 -2.43
C VAL A 311 6.90 4.46 -3.42
N PRO A 312 8.13 4.73 -2.92
CA PRO A 312 9.24 5.09 -3.79
C PRO A 312 9.73 3.88 -4.59
N SER A 313 9.39 3.84 -5.87
CA SER A 313 10.00 2.93 -6.85
C SER A 313 11.49 3.25 -7.08
N ASN A 314 11.89 4.49 -6.80
CA ASN A 314 13.24 5.01 -6.99
C ASN A 314 14.31 4.15 -6.28
N VAL A 315 14.09 3.77 -5.02
CA VAL A 315 15.08 3.01 -4.24
C VAL A 315 15.32 1.63 -4.85
N ALA A 316 14.24 0.92 -5.21
CA ALA A 316 14.34 -0.38 -5.86
C ALA A 316 15.03 -0.28 -7.24
N TYR A 317 14.74 0.79 -7.99
CA TYR A 317 15.38 1.07 -9.26
C TYR A 317 16.89 1.31 -9.09
N TYR A 318 17.32 2.20 -8.20
CA TYR A 318 18.73 2.46 -7.93
C TYR A 318 19.49 1.21 -7.46
N LEU A 319 18.90 0.43 -6.54
CA LEU A 319 19.51 -0.83 -6.08
C LEU A 319 19.67 -1.84 -7.21
N ARG A 320 18.70 -1.92 -8.14
CA ARG A 320 18.81 -2.79 -9.33
C ARG A 320 19.98 -2.39 -10.23
N TYR A 321 20.11 -1.10 -10.58
CA TYR A 321 21.22 -0.63 -11.42
C TYR A 321 22.57 -0.81 -10.72
N LEU A 322 22.62 -0.59 -9.41
CA LEU A 322 23.80 -0.85 -8.61
C LEU A 322 24.22 -2.33 -8.68
N VAL A 323 23.29 -3.26 -8.48
CA VAL A 323 23.58 -4.70 -8.56
C VAL A 323 24.03 -5.09 -9.96
N GLN A 324 23.45 -4.52 -11.02
CA GLN A 324 23.89 -4.72 -12.41
C GLN A 324 25.31 -4.20 -12.64
N TYR A 325 25.63 -2.99 -12.18
CA TYR A 325 26.97 -2.41 -12.26
C TYR A 325 28.00 -3.30 -11.57
N ILE A 326 27.75 -3.72 -10.32
CA ILE A 326 28.65 -4.60 -9.58
C ILE A 326 28.87 -5.91 -10.32
N THR A 327 27.80 -6.48 -10.87
CA THR A 327 27.88 -7.74 -11.64
C THR A 327 28.69 -7.58 -12.92
N LEU A 328 28.53 -6.45 -13.63
CA LEU A 328 29.31 -6.12 -14.82
C LEU A 328 30.80 -5.98 -14.50
N VAL A 329 31.15 -5.25 -13.43
CA VAL A 329 32.55 -5.10 -12.99
C VAL A 329 33.15 -6.46 -12.64
N MET A 330 32.44 -7.30 -11.87
CA MET A 330 32.90 -8.66 -11.56
C MET A 330 33.09 -9.50 -12.83
N PHE A 331 32.18 -9.39 -13.80
CA PHE A 331 32.32 -10.08 -15.08
C PHE A 331 33.56 -9.61 -15.87
N CYS A 332 33.82 -8.30 -15.91
CA CYS A 332 35.03 -7.76 -16.54
C CYS A 332 36.32 -8.27 -15.85
N VAL A 333 36.37 -8.24 -14.51
CA VAL A 333 37.54 -8.74 -13.76
C VAL A 333 37.72 -10.24 -13.98
N ALA A 334 36.65 -11.02 -13.94
CA ALA A 334 36.69 -12.46 -14.24
C ALA A 334 37.24 -12.73 -15.65
N SER A 335 36.80 -11.93 -16.64
CA SER A 335 37.28 -12.04 -18.03
C SER A 335 38.78 -11.78 -18.12
N VAL A 336 39.29 -10.75 -17.44
CA VAL A 336 40.73 -10.46 -17.37
C VAL A 336 41.48 -11.61 -16.70
N VAL A 337 40.99 -12.12 -15.57
CA VAL A 337 41.58 -13.30 -14.90
C VAL A 337 41.68 -14.49 -15.85
N CYS A 338 40.61 -14.81 -16.60
CA CYS A 338 40.61 -15.89 -17.59
C CYS A 338 41.67 -15.68 -18.69
N VAL A 339 41.85 -14.45 -19.17
CA VAL A 339 42.90 -14.13 -20.14
C VAL A 339 44.29 -14.42 -19.57
N TYR A 340 44.56 -14.04 -18.31
CA TYR A 340 45.84 -14.37 -17.66
C TYR A 340 46.03 -15.87 -17.46
N ILE A 341 44.99 -16.61 -17.07
CA ILE A 341 45.07 -18.09 -16.93
C ILE A 341 45.45 -18.74 -18.27
N ILE A 342 44.84 -18.30 -19.37
CA ILE A 342 45.15 -18.79 -20.72
C ILE A 342 46.57 -18.39 -21.12
N ALA A 343 46.96 -17.14 -20.92
CA ALA A 343 48.30 -16.63 -21.25
C ALA A 343 49.40 -17.36 -20.46
N LEU A 344 49.15 -17.71 -19.20
CA LEU A 344 50.05 -18.46 -18.33
C LEU A 344 49.94 -19.99 -18.51
N LYS A 345 49.20 -20.49 -19.51
CA LYS A 345 48.98 -21.91 -19.78
C LYS A 345 48.51 -22.70 -18.53
N GLY A 346 47.69 -22.08 -17.69
CA GLY A 346 47.15 -22.69 -16.47
C GLY A 346 48.12 -22.76 -15.27
N GLN A 347 49.30 -22.14 -15.35
CA GLN A 347 50.26 -22.08 -14.23
C GLN A 347 49.82 -21.03 -13.19
N VAL A 348 48.71 -21.30 -12.51
CA VAL A 348 48.09 -20.39 -11.52
C VAL A 348 47.70 -21.15 -10.25
N GLU A 349 47.62 -20.46 -9.12
CA GLU A 349 47.15 -21.05 -7.87
C GLU A 349 45.61 -21.16 -7.88
N ALA A 350 45.09 -22.34 -8.22
CA ALA A 350 43.65 -22.58 -8.31
C ALA A 350 42.91 -22.29 -6.98
N ALA A 351 43.56 -22.50 -5.83
CA ALA A 351 42.98 -22.18 -4.52
C ALA A 351 42.68 -20.68 -4.36
N ASN A 352 43.51 -19.80 -4.95
CA ASN A 352 43.30 -18.35 -4.89
C ASN A 352 42.11 -17.91 -5.76
N MET A 353 41.80 -18.65 -6.83
CA MET A 353 40.64 -18.38 -7.68
C MET A 353 39.32 -18.65 -6.97
N MET A 354 39.28 -19.57 -6.00
CA MET A 354 38.07 -19.88 -5.22
C MET A 354 37.60 -18.72 -4.32
N VAL A 355 38.47 -17.74 -4.06
CA VAL A 355 38.15 -16.53 -3.27
C VAL A 355 37.96 -15.29 -4.15
N PHE A 356 37.72 -15.49 -5.45
CA PHE A 356 37.43 -14.45 -6.44
C PHE A 356 36.41 -13.43 -5.91
N SER A 357 35.21 -13.87 -5.54
CA SER A 357 34.13 -12.95 -5.14
C SER A 357 34.52 -12.09 -3.94
N ARG A 358 35.20 -12.68 -2.96
CA ARG A 358 35.64 -11.99 -1.74
C ARG A 358 36.66 -10.90 -2.04
N ILE A 359 37.70 -11.22 -2.79
CA ILE A 359 38.84 -10.30 -2.99
C ILE A 359 38.53 -9.31 -4.10
N ALA A 360 38.10 -9.79 -5.26
CA ALA A 360 37.82 -8.94 -6.41
C ALA A 360 36.70 -7.94 -6.09
N GLY A 361 35.67 -8.37 -5.34
CA GLY A 361 34.66 -7.45 -4.85
C GLY A 361 35.26 -6.33 -4.01
N LEU A 362 35.97 -6.66 -2.93
CA LEU A 362 36.51 -5.65 -2.00
C LEU A 362 37.47 -4.67 -2.69
N VAL A 363 38.25 -5.13 -3.66
CA VAL A 363 39.26 -4.32 -4.34
C VAL A 363 38.70 -3.52 -5.51
N TRP A 364 37.97 -4.15 -6.43
CA TRP A 364 37.54 -3.50 -7.68
C TRP A 364 36.26 -2.68 -7.54
N ILE A 365 35.46 -2.99 -6.52
CA ILE A 365 34.12 -2.40 -6.34
C ILE A 365 34.10 -1.55 -5.07
N GLY A 366 34.74 -2.05 -4.01
CA GLY A 366 34.85 -1.36 -2.74
C GLY A 366 33.74 -1.68 -1.74
N ARG A 367 34.03 -1.41 -0.47
CA ARG A 367 33.23 -1.85 0.68
C ARG A 367 31.79 -1.34 0.65
N TRP A 368 31.59 -0.06 0.32
CA TRP A 368 30.27 0.58 0.38
C TRP A 368 29.27 0.04 -0.65
N LEU A 369 29.72 -0.19 -1.89
CA LEU A 369 28.85 -0.71 -2.94
C LEU A 369 28.50 -2.19 -2.69
N ILE A 370 29.46 -2.98 -2.20
CA ILE A 370 29.20 -4.36 -1.75
C ILE A 370 28.27 -4.39 -0.54
N PHE A 371 28.39 -3.43 0.38
CA PHE A 371 27.51 -3.31 1.54
C PHE A 371 26.07 -3.09 1.09
N LEU A 372 25.85 -2.16 0.16
CA LEU A 372 24.55 -1.91 -0.43
C LEU A 372 24.00 -3.13 -1.18
N ARG A 373 24.85 -3.89 -1.89
CA ARG A 373 24.46 -5.16 -2.51
C ARG A 373 24.01 -6.19 -1.48
N ALA A 374 24.78 -6.37 -0.42
CA ALA A 374 24.41 -7.27 0.69
C ALA A 374 23.09 -6.84 1.34
N LEU A 375 22.94 -5.53 1.59
CA LEU A 375 21.74 -4.95 2.17
C LEU A 375 20.51 -5.19 1.30
N SER A 376 20.64 -5.05 -0.03
CA SER A 376 19.55 -5.36 -0.96
C SER A 376 19.12 -6.83 -0.88
N ALA A 377 20.06 -7.76 -0.69
CA ALA A 377 19.75 -9.16 -0.48
C ALA A 377 19.06 -9.42 0.88
N VAL A 378 19.48 -8.74 1.95
CA VAL A 378 18.79 -8.80 3.25
C VAL A 378 17.36 -8.26 3.11
N CYS A 379 17.16 -7.13 2.43
CA CYS A 379 15.83 -6.58 2.16
C CYS A 379 14.97 -7.55 1.36
N LEU A 380 15.54 -8.20 0.34
CA LEU A 380 14.84 -9.23 -0.42
C LEU A 380 14.45 -10.39 0.51
N LEU A 381 15.35 -10.95 1.32
CA LEU A 381 15.03 -12.07 2.21
C LEU A 381 14.04 -11.70 3.35
N ALA A 382 13.98 -10.42 3.72
CA ALA A 382 13.06 -9.89 4.74
C ALA A 382 11.69 -9.46 4.19
N THR A 383 11.47 -9.54 2.87
CA THR A 383 10.22 -9.14 2.20
C THR A 383 9.48 -10.34 1.61
N SER A 384 8.15 -10.32 1.67
CA SER A 384 7.32 -11.26 0.93
C SER A 384 7.10 -10.77 -0.52
N THR A 385 6.61 -11.65 -1.40
CA THR A 385 6.30 -11.31 -2.79
C THR A 385 4.80 -11.30 -2.99
N LEU A 386 4.25 -10.11 -3.22
CA LEU A 386 2.85 -9.91 -3.59
C LEU A 386 2.76 -9.70 -5.10
N VAL A 387 1.94 -10.52 -5.75
CA VAL A 387 1.66 -10.43 -7.18
C VAL A 387 0.19 -10.10 -7.35
N LEU A 388 -0.11 -9.09 -8.16
CA LEU A 388 -1.48 -8.83 -8.59
C LEU A 388 -1.88 -9.95 -9.56
N LYS A 389 -2.72 -10.88 -9.09
CA LYS A 389 -3.28 -11.93 -9.95
C LYS A 389 -4.60 -11.49 -10.54
N ARG A 390 -4.78 -11.85 -11.80
CA ARG A 390 -6.01 -11.69 -12.56
C ARG A 390 -6.42 -13.09 -13.03
N PRO A 391 -7.11 -13.88 -12.20
CA PRO A 391 -7.41 -15.28 -12.49
C PRO A 391 -8.38 -15.41 -13.67
N LEU A 392 -8.31 -16.55 -14.36
CA LEU A 392 -9.27 -16.98 -15.38
C LEU A 392 -9.38 -15.95 -16.52
N ASP A 393 -10.59 -15.48 -16.86
CA ASP A 393 -10.87 -14.49 -17.91
C ASP A 393 -10.76 -13.04 -17.41
N GLY A 394 -10.29 -12.87 -16.17
CA GLY A 394 -9.90 -11.61 -15.59
C GLY A 394 -11.01 -10.65 -15.19
N LEU A 395 -12.15 -11.17 -14.75
CA LEU A 395 -13.25 -10.38 -14.21
C LEU A 395 -12.94 -9.73 -12.85
N VAL A 396 -12.07 -10.37 -12.06
CA VAL A 396 -11.60 -9.91 -10.74
C VAL A 396 -10.08 -9.85 -10.68
N SER A 397 -9.56 -9.06 -9.75
CA SER A 397 -8.13 -8.96 -9.48
C SER A 397 -7.90 -8.90 -7.97
N TYR A 398 -6.90 -9.62 -7.48
CA TYR A 398 -6.52 -9.60 -6.07
C TYR A 398 -5.01 -9.79 -5.92
N PHE A 399 -4.47 -9.36 -4.78
CA PHE A 399 -3.08 -9.61 -4.44
C PHE A 399 -2.93 -11.01 -3.86
N GLU A 400 -2.05 -11.81 -4.46
CA GLU A 400 -1.67 -13.12 -3.94
C GLU A 400 -0.23 -13.08 -3.43
N SER A 401 -0.02 -13.62 -2.23
CA SER A 401 1.32 -13.87 -1.73
C SER A 401 1.85 -15.17 -2.32
N VAL A 402 2.79 -15.05 -3.25
CA VAL A 402 3.39 -16.19 -3.93
C VAL A 402 4.67 -16.60 -3.21
N GLN A 403 4.84 -17.89 -2.94
CA GLN A 403 6.09 -18.42 -2.40
C GLN A 403 7.21 -18.23 -3.42
N ARG A 404 8.35 -17.73 -2.95
CA ARG A 404 9.53 -17.57 -3.80
C ARG A 404 10.07 -18.95 -4.18
N PRO A 405 10.47 -19.16 -5.44
CA PRO A 405 11.14 -20.39 -5.84
C PRO A 405 12.38 -20.64 -4.96
N TRP A 406 12.61 -21.91 -4.59
CA TRP A 406 13.68 -22.30 -3.68
C TRP A 406 15.06 -21.79 -4.13
N TYR A 407 15.32 -21.75 -5.44
CA TYR A 407 16.60 -21.29 -6.00
C TYR A 407 16.82 -19.79 -5.78
N MET A 408 15.76 -18.97 -5.78
CA MET A 408 15.88 -17.54 -5.49
C MET A 408 16.22 -17.28 -4.03
N VAL A 409 15.69 -18.11 -3.12
CA VAL A 409 16.03 -18.06 -1.69
C VAL A 409 17.50 -18.40 -1.47
N ILE A 410 17.97 -19.50 -2.07
CA ILE A 410 19.38 -19.92 -1.97
C ILE A 410 20.32 -18.87 -2.58
N LEU A 411 19.97 -18.30 -3.73
CA LEU A 411 20.76 -17.26 -4.39
C LEU A 411 20.79 -15.98 -3.55
N ALA A 412 19.64 -15.51 -3.05
CA ALA A 412 19.59 -14.31 -2.20
C ALA A 412 20.32 -14.52 -0.87
N ALA A 413 20.26 -15.72 -0.27
CA ALA A 413 21.08 -16.09 0.88
C ALA A 413 22.59 -16.09 0.53
N GLY A 414 22.94 -16.48 -0.69
CA GLY A 414 24.30 -16.37 -1.22
C GLY A 414 24.77 -14.93 -1.29
N GLU A 415 23.93 -14.04 -1.82
CA GLU A 415 24.19 -12.59 -1.93
C GLU A 415 24.27 -11.91 -0.54
N LEU A 416 23.58 -12.41 0.47
CA LEU A 416 23.74 -11.91 1.84
C LEU A 416 25.18 -12.09 2.37
N ASN A 417 25.96 -13.06 1.86
CA ASN A 417 27.34 -13.27 2.29
C ASN A 417 28.32 -12.16 1.88
N TRP A 418 27.93 -11.26 0.98
CA TRP A 418 28.68 -10.02 0.79
C TRP A 418 28.86 -9.25 2.11
N MET A 419 27.90 -9.35 3.03
CA MET A 419 28.01 -8.82 4.39
C MET A 419 29.09 -9.54 5.21
N VAL A 420 29.17 -10.88 5.11
CA VAL A 420 30.21 -11.68 5.78
C VAL A 420 31.61 -11.25 5.32
N TYR A 421 31.78 -10.96 4.02
CA TYR A 421 33.06 -10.46 3.51
C TYR A 421 33.45 -9.12 4.12
N ILE A 422 32.50 -8.19 4.25
CA ILE A 422 32.74 -6.89 4.88
C ILE A 422 33.07 -7.04 6.36
N VAL A 423 32.30 -7.84 7.10
CA VAL A 423 32.53 -8.11 8.52
C VAL A 423 33.93 -8.68 8.71
N ASN A 424 34.31 -9.71 7.94
CA ASN A 424 35.64 -10.30 8.04
C ASN A 424 36.76 -9.32 7.67
N ASP A 425 36.56 -8.48 6.64
CA ASP A 425 37.53 -7.49 6.21
C ASP A 425 37.73 -6.36 7.24
N VAL A 426 36.64 -5.83 7.83
CA VAL A 426 36.72 -4.80 8.87
C VAL A 426 37.34 -5.36 10.15
N PHE A 427 36.92 -6.54 10.60
CA PHE A 427 37.47 -7.16 11.81
C PHE A 427 38.82 -7.86 11.58
N SER A 428 39.34 -7.93 10.35
CA SER A 428 40.66 -8.51 10.06
C SER A 428 41.78 -7.76 10.77
N VAL A 429 41.63 -6.46 11.03
CA VAL A 429 42.59 -5.66 11.80
C VAL A 429 42.77 -6.18 13.23
N ALA A 430 41.66 -6.63 13.84
CA ALA A 430 41.65 -7.19 15.19
C ALA A 430 41.97 -8.69 15.21
N THR A 431 41.39 -9.45 14.28
CA THR A 431 41.48 -10.92 14.24
C THR A 431 42.75 -11.42 13.55
N LYS A 432 43.41 -10.60 12.71
CA LYS A 432 44.72 -10.84 12.08
C LYS A 432 44.80 -12.23 11.44
N ALA A 433 45.80 -13.02 11.82
CA ALA A 433 46.03 -14.35 11.28
C ALA A 433 44.89 -15.37 11.54
N PHE A 434 43.96 -15.07 12.46
CA PHE A 434 42.77 -15.92 12.66
C PHE A 434 41.74 -15.74 11.54
N THR A 435 41.70 -14.59 10.85
CA THR A 435 40.73 -14.31 9.78
C THR A 435 40.76 -15.38 8.69
N ALA A 436 41.96 -15.78 8.26
CA ALA A 436 42.18 -16.82 7.26
C ALA A 436 41.41 -18.13 7.55
N LYS A 437 41.40 -18.55 8.83
CA LYS A 437 40.83 -19.83 9.26
C LYS A 437 39.31 -19.78 9.35
N TYR A 438 38.75 -18.75 9.99
CA TYR A 438 37.31 -18.70 10.22
C TYR A 438 36.51 -18.08 9.05
N ALA A 439 37.16 -17.36 8.14
CA ALA A 439 36.45 -16.65 7.07
C ALA A 439 35.70 -17.57 6.10
N ASN A 440 36.23 -18.75 5.77
CA ASN A 440 35.54 -19.72 4.91
C ASN A 440 34.42 -20.42 5.68
N THR A 441 34.67 -20.81 6.93
CA THR A 441 33.67 -21.46 7.78
C THR A 441 32.48 -20.54 8.04
N SER A 442 32.73 -19.28 8.40
CA SER A 442 31.68 -18.27 8.62
C SER A 442 30.84 -18.01 7.37
N PHE A 443 31.43 -18.06 6.18
CA PHE A 443 30.68 -17.98 4.91
C PHE A 443 29.68 -19.12 4.75
N PHE A 444 30.13 -20.38 4.83
CA PHE A 444 29.25 -21.53 4.64
C PHE A 444 28.19 -21.65 5.74
N VAL A 445 28.58 -21.40 7.00
CA VAL A 445 27.64 -21.42 8.13
C VAL A 445 26.57 -20.35 7.96
N THR A 446 26.95 -19.11 7.62
CA THR A 446 25.98 -18.02 7.43
C THR A 446 25.07 -18.29 6.23
N TRP A 447 25.62 -18.80 5.13
CA TRP A 447 24.85 -19.11 3.93
C TRP A 447 23.79 -20.17 4.20
N ILE A 448 24.18 -21.30 4.81
CA ILE A 448 23.26 -22.40 5.13
C ILE A 448 22.24 -21.94 6.18
N ALA A 449 22.69 -21.28 7.25
CA ALA A 449 21.80 -20.84 8.32
C ALA A 449 20.76 -19.82 7.83
N SER A 450 21.16 -18.85 7.01
CA SER A 450 20.23 -17.85 6.44
C SER A 450 19.23 -18.48 5.46
N ALA A 451 19.67 -19.41 4.60
CA ALA A 451 18.77 -20.14 3.71
C ALA A 451 17.75 -20.99 4.50
N VAL A 452 18.22 -21.79 5.46
CA VAL A 452 17.38 -22.62 6.34
C VAL A 452 16.39 -21.75 7.12
N TRP A 453 16.84 -20.62 7.67
CA TRP A 453 15.98 -19.69 8.40
C TRP A 453 14.80 -19.22 7.55
N VAL A 454 15.06 -18.80 6.30
CA VAL A 454 14.03 -18.27 5.41
C VAL A 454 13.08 -19.36 4.92
N PHE A 455 13.54 -20.62 4.80
CA PHE A 455 12.65 -21.75 4.50
C PHE A 455 11.74 -22.12 5.67
N ILE A 456 12.26 -22.12 6.91
CA ILE A 456 11.48 -22.48 8.11
C ILE A 456 10.52 -21.35 8.50
N ALA A 457 10.99 -20.10 8.40
CA ALA A 457 10.26 -18.91 8.80
C ALA A 457 10.29 -17.87 7.66
N PRO A 458 9.51 -18.07 6.58
CA PRO A 458 9.42 -17.09 5.50
C PRO A 458 8.78 -15.79 5.98
N PRO A 459 9.18 -14.62 5.43
CA PRO A 459 8.56 -13.34 5.77
C PRO A 459 7.06 -13.37 5.38
N ARG A 460 6.21 -12.91 6.29
CA ARG A 460 4.77 -12.80 6.08
C ARG A 460 4.38 -11.34 5.87
N GLN A 461 3.48 -11.12 4.93
CA GLN A 461 2.77 -9.86 4.76
C GLN A 461 1.76 -9.67 5.88
N SER A 462 1.56 -8.43 6.31
CA SER A 462 0.50 -8.04 7.23
C SER A 462 -0.29 -6.88 6.61
N VAL A 463 -1.61 -6.90 6.77
CA VAL A 463 -2.47 -5.78 6.42
C VAL A 463 -3.35 -5.51 7.62
N THR A 464 -3.16 -4.36 8.24
CA THR A 464 -3.99 -3.89 9.35
C THR A 464 -4.83 -2.72 8.85
N LEU A 465 -6.14 -2.82 8.98
CA LEU A 465 -7.06 -1.74 8.65
C LEU A 465 -7.46 -1.05 9.96
N ASP A 466 -7.00 0.18 10.13
CA ASP A 466 -7.38 1.05 11.24
C ASP A 466 -7.71 2.41 10.66
N ARG A 467 -9.01 2.70 10.53
CA ARG A 467 -9.51 3.91 9.90
C ARG A 467 -9.78 4.94 10.99
N ASN A 468 -8.81 5.82 11.21
CA ASN A 468 -8.91 6.92 12.15
C ASN A 468 -8.65 8.24 11.41
N CYS A 469 -9.55 9.20 11.59
CA CYS A 469 -9.44 10.53 11.01
C CYS A 469 -9.42 11.56 12.13
N THR A 470 -8.40 12.41 12.15
CA THR A 470 -8.31 13.54 13.08
C THR A 470 -8.50 14.83 12.32
N VAL A 471 -9.34 15.71 12.87
CA VAL A 471 -9.49 17.07 12.37
C VAL A 471 -8.31 17.87 12.90
N VAL A 472 -7.34 18.18 12.03
CA VAL A 472 -6.15 18.96 12.41
C VAL A 472 -6.52 20.43 12.49
N THR A 473 -7.24 20.90 11.47
CA THR A 473 -7.76 22.27 11.41
C THR A 473 -9.23 22.20 11.04
N VAL A 474 -10.12 22.63 11.94
CA VAL A 474 -11.57 22.65 11.72
C VAL A 474 -11.88 23.39 10.41
N ASP A 475 -12.69 22.77 9.55
CA ASP A 475 -13.08 23.25 8.20
C ASP A 475 -11.99 23.28 7.11
N PHE A 476 -10.72 23.04 7.44
CA PHE A 476 -9.61 23.12 6.47
C PHE A 476 -8.88 21.80 6.22
N GLU A 477 -8.68 20.98 7.25
CA GLU A 477 -7.82 19.80 7.14
C GLU A 477 -8.28 18.66 8.04
N VAL A 478 -8.42 17.48 7.44
CA VAL A 478 -8.61 16.21 8.11
C VAL A 478 -7.52 15.25 7.65
N VAL A 479 -6.76 14.70 8.60
CA VAL A 479 -5.75 13.69 8.32
C VAL A 479 -6.34 12.33 8.68
N CYS A 480 -6.46 11.46 7.69
CA CYS A 480 -6.97 10.11 7.86
C CYS A 480 -5.87 9.08 7.69
N HIS A 481 -5.67 8.25 8.71
CA HIS A 481 -4.92 7.00 8.60
C HIS A 481 -5.95 5.88 8.35
N SER A 482 -5.82 5.14 7.24
CA SER A 482 -6.78 4.07 6.89
C SER A 482 -6.30 2.66 7.29
N GLY A 483 -4.99 2.46 7.34
CA GLY A 483 -4.39 1.15 7.60
C GLY A 483 -2.93 1.11 7.17
N VAL A 484 -2.26 0.03 7.54
CA VAL A 484 -0.86 -0.24 7.23
C VAL A 484 -0.78 -1.56 6.46
N ALA A 485 -0.09 -1.54 5.32
CA ALA A 485 0.23 -2.73 4.55
C ALA A 485 1.74 -2.98 4.64
N GLU A 486 2.14 -4.01 5.37
CA GLU A 486 3.54 -4.40 5.55
C GLU A 486 3.85 -5.59 4.63
N ILE A 487 4.74 -5.38 3.66
CA ILE A 487 5.24 -6.43 2.76
C ILE A 487 6.52 -7.06 3.33
N GLY A 488 7.26 -6.31 4.15
CA GLY A 488 8.50 -6.76 4.77
C GLY A 488 8.47 -6.68 6.28
N SER A 489 9.37 -7.42 6.91
CA SER A 489 9.51 -7.47 8.37
C SER A 489 10.83 -6.85 8.80
N VAL A 490 10.78 -5.73 9.51
CA VAL A 490 11.95 -5.10 10.15
C VAL A 490 12.60 -6.08 11.13
N ARG A 491 11.80 -6.93 11.79
CA ARG A 491 12.30 -7.97 12.69
C ARG A 491 13.14 -8.98 11.91
N HIS A 492 12.64 -9.53 10.79
CA HIS A 492 13.42 -10.46 9.96
C HIS A 492 14.69 -9.80 9.42
N PHE A 493 14.59 -8.55 8.98
CA PHE A 493 15.74 -7.78 8.51
C PHE A 493 16.84 -7.69 9.58
N CYS A 494 16.48 -7.25 10.80
CA CYS A 494 17.44 -7.16 11.92
C CYS A 494 17.96 -8.53 12.35
N SER A 495 17.11 -9.57 12.36
CA SER A 495 17.50 -10.93 12.70
C SER A 495 18.50 -11.52 11.70
N LEU A 496 18.34 -11.26 10.40
CA LEU A 496 19.29 -11.70 9.38
C LEU A 496 20.65 -11.01 9.55
N LEU A 497 20.67 -9.71 9.86
CA LEU A 497 21.91 -9.00 10.19
C LEU A 497 22.56 -9.58 11.46
N ALA A 498 21.77 -9.78 12.52
CA ALA A 498 22.26 -10.38 13.76
C ALA A 498 22.81 -11.79 13.53
N LEU A 499 22.21 -12.57 12.63
CA LEU A 499 22.67 -13.90 12.24
C LEU A 499 24.04 -13.82 11.55
N VAL A 500 24.26 -12.87 10.64
CA VAL A 500 25.59 -12.65 10.02
C VAL A 500 26.66 -12.37 11.07
N PHE A 501 26.43 -11.40 11.95
CA PHE A 501 27.39 -11.04 13.00
C PHE A 501 27.61 -12.19 13.99
N GLY A 502 26.53 -12.88 14.38
CA GLY A 502 26.55 -14.02 15.28
C GLY A 502 27.36 -15.19 14.70
N CYS A 503 27.10 -15.58 13.45
CA CYS A 503 27.84 -16.65 12.78
C CYS A 503 29.34 -16.31 12.64
N CYS A 504 29.67 -15.06 12.27
CA CYS A 504 31.06 -14.62 12.21
C CYS A 504 31.74 -14.68 13.58
N GLY A 505 31.09 -14.16 14.62
CA GLY A 505 31.60 -14.15 16.00
C GLY A 505 31.78 -15.56 16.57
N LEU A 506 30.82 -16.45 16.37
CA LEU A 506 30.88 -17.85 16.81
C LEU A 506 32.02 -18.61 16.12
N CYS A 507 32.18 -18.42 14.80
CA CYS A 507 33.28 -19.05 14.06
C CYS A 507 34.64 -18.56 14.54
N TYR A 508 34.78 -17.24 14.80
CA TYR A 508 35.99 -16.68 15.38
C TYR A 508 36.27 -17.22 16.79
N ALA A 509 35.27 -17.27 17.66
CA ALA A 509 35.41 -17.79 19.02
C ALA A 509 35.81 -19.28 19.02
N ALA A 510 35.21 -20.09 18.14
CA ALA A 510 35.56 -21.50 17.97
C ALA A 510 37.04 -21.67 17.54
N GLU A 511 37.50 -20.88 16.57
CA GLU A 511 38.91 -20.89 16.16
C GLU A 511 39.86 -20.42 17.28
N ARG A 512 39.46 -19.39 18.04
CA ARG A 512 40.23 -18.91 19.19
C ARG A 512 40.35 -19.98 20.27
N PHE A 513 39.28 -20.68 20.58
CA PHE A 513 39.25 -21.77 21.55
C PHE A 513 40.09 -22.97 21.09
N ARG A 514 39.98 -23.37 19.81
CA ARG A 514 40.83 -24.42 19.21
C ARG A 514 42.31 -24.09 19.32
N HIS A 515 42.68 -22.84 19.02
CA HIS A 515 44.07 -22.39 19.13
C HIS A 515 44.57 -22.40 20.57
N TRP A 516 43.77 -21.92 21.53
CA TRP A 516 44.13 -21.97 22.95
C TRP A 516 44.38 -23.40 23.42
N LYS A 517 43.57 -24.36 22.98
CA LYS A 517 43.70 -25.79 23.33
C LYS A 517 44.90 -26.49 22.68
N HIS A 518 45.23 -26.16 21.43
CA HIS A 518 46.24 -26.88 20.63
C HIS A 518 47.58 -26.17 20.47
N GLY A 519 47.74 -24.94 20.96
CA GLY A 519 49.03 -24.22 20.95
C GLY A 519 49.61 -23.94 19.55
N THR A 520 48.79 -24.02 18.49
CA THR A 520 49.27 -23.89 17.11
C THR A 520 49.58 -22.44 16.79
N LYS A 521 50.85 -22.06 16.61
CA LYS A 521 51.24 -20.70 16.22
C LYS A 521 50.45 -20.27 14.98
N PRO A 522 49.83 -19.06 14.98
CA PRO A 522 49.16 -18.57 13.79
C PRO A 522 50.20 -18.32 12.69
N PRO A 523 49.90 -18.65 11.43
CA PRO A 523 50.81 -18.34 10.33
C PRO A 523 51.06 -16.83 10.32
N GLN A 524 52.33 -16.41 10.30
CA GLN A 524 52.68 -15.01 10.17
C GLN A 524 52.43 -14.57 8.72
N PRO A 525 51.53 -13.60 8.48
CA PRO A 525 51.39 -13.03 7.15
C PRO A 525 52.57 -12.08 6.90
N HIS A 526 53.40 -12.37 5.89
CA HIS A 526 54.41 -11.42 5.42
C HIS A 526 53.74 -10.24 4.71
N ALA A 527 54.26 -9.04 4.94
CA ALA A 527 53.49 -7.81 4.87
C ALA A 527 53.65 -7.00 3.57
N SER A 528 53.72 -7.63 2.38
CA SER A 528 53.85 -6.86 1.12
C SER A 528 52.78 -5.76 1.00
N LEU A 529 53.20 -4.53 0.73
CA LEU A 529 52.34 -3.36 0.56
C LEU A 529 51.49 -3.45 -0.72
N LEU A 530 51.92 -4.26 -1.69
CA LEU A 530 51.18 -4.51 -2.94
C LEU A 530 49.88 -5.29 -2.69
N LEU A 531 49.82 -6.13 -1.66
CA LEU A 531 48.64 -6.95 -1.36
C LEU A 531 47.60 -6.19 -0.54
N TYR A 532 46.35 -6.29 -0.97
CA TYR A 532 45.21 -5.85 -0.15
C TYR A 532 45.13 -6.67 1.15
N ALA A 533 44.69 -6.05 2.26
CA ALA A 533 44.70 -6.66 3.59
C ALA A 533 44.02 -8.03 3.65
N ALA A 534 42.85 -8.19 3.02
CA ALA A 534 42.17 -9.49 2.96
C ALA A 534 42.94 -10.55 2.15
N ALA A 535 43.70 -10.16 1.13
CA ALA A 535 44.51 -11.08 0.34
C ALA A 535 45.70 -11.64 1.13
N LYS A 536 46.27 -10.86 2.07
CA LYS A 536 47.37 -11.31 2.95
C LYS A 536 47.00 -12.53 3.80
N HIS A 537 45.73 -12.64 4.15
CA HIS A 537 45.23 -13.73 4.98
C HIS A 537 44.63 -14.88 4.17
N GLN A 538 44.15 -14.62 2.95
CA GLN A 538 43.33 -15.58 2.22
C GLN A 538 44.06 -16.31 1.08
N PHE A 539 45.16 -15.75 0.57
CA PHE A 539 45.92 -16.40 -0.49
C PHE A 539 46.80 -17.53 0.04
N SER A 540 46.73 -18.67 -0.66
CA SER A 540 47.67 -19.76 -0.51
C SER A 540 49.00 -19.37 -1.14
N SER A 541 50.09 -19.75 -0.48
CA SER A 541 51.45 -19.43 -0.91
C SER A 541 52.43 -20.57 -0.78
N THR A 542 51.96 -21.76 -0.41
CA THR A 542 52.82 -22.89 -0.06
C THR A 542 53.76 -23.30 -1.20
N ASN A 543 53.37 -23.06 -2.45
CA ASN A 543 54.15 -23.40 -3.65
C ASN A 543 54.77 -22.17 -4.35
N TRP A 544 54.62 -20.97 -3.76
CA TRP A 544 54.97 -19.69 -4.37
C TRP A 544 56.07 -18.94 -3.60
N ASP A 545 56.83 -19.66 -2.78
CA ASP A 545 57.98 -19.13 -2.05
C ASP A 545 59.26 -19.77 -2.59
N HIS A 546 60.23 -18.96 -3.01
CA HIS A 546 61.50 -19.44 -3.54
C HIS A 546 62.66 -18.58 -3.03
N MET A 547 63.61 -19.20 -2.32
CA MET A 547 64.79 -18.55 -1.74
C MET A 547 64.47 -17.28 -0.93
N GLY A 548 63.36 -17.29 -0.17
CA GLY A 548 62.95 -16.16 0.69
C GLY A 548 62.25 -15.03 -0.05
N THR A 549 62.08 -15.13 -1.37
CA THR A 549 61.26 -14.21 -2.17
C THR A 549 59.94 -14.89 -2.51
N ARG A 550 58.83 -14.21 -2.18
CA ARG A 550 57.49 -14.72 -2.42
C ARG A 550 56.94 -14.17 -3.71
N TYR A 551 56.39 -15.05 -4.52
CA TYR A 551 55.81 -14.75 -5.81
C TYR A 551 54.28 -14.83 -5.73
N LEU A 552 53.63 -14.11 -6.62
CA LEU A 552 52.19 -14.14 -6.82
C LEU A 552 51.91 -14.40 -8.30
N ASP A 553 51.07 -15.37 -8.59
CA ASP A 553 50.66 -15.60 -9.98
C ASP A 553 49.89 -14.37 -10.51
N LYS A 554 50.09 -14.04 -11.79
CA LYS A 554 49.51 -12.82 -12.37
C LYS A 554 47.98 -12.83 -12.34
N ALA A 555 47.33 -13.99 -12.37
CA ALA A 555 45.87 -14.09 -12.25
C ALA A 555 45.40 -13.72 -10.83
N SER A 556 46.08 -14.18 -9.78
CA SER A 556 45.84 -13.76 -8.39
C SER A 556 46.19 -12.29 -8.17
N ALA A 557 47.20 -11.76 -8.87
CA ALA A 557 47.54 -10.35 -8.86
C ALA A 557 46.34 -9.49 -9.31
N VAL A 558 45.66 -9.89 -10.41
CA VAL A 558 44.44 -9.22 -10.90
C VAL A 558 43.34 -9.21 -9.85
N LEU A 559 43.12 -10.30 -9.12
CA LEU A 559 42.11 -10.33 -8.04
C LEU A 559 42.36 -9.24 -7.01
N THR A 560 43.63 -9.00 -6.68
CA THR A 560 44.03 -7.95 -5.74
C THR A 560 44.17 -6.58 -6.38
N GLY A 561 43.80 -6.38 -7.64
CA GLY A 561 43.87 -5.08 -8.31
C GLY A 561 45.25 -4.73 -8.88
N ILE A 562 46.08 -5.72 -9.17
CA ILE A 562 47.39 -5.52 -9.80
C ILE A 562 47.36 -6.08 -11.21
N LEU A 563 47.58 -5.24 -12.21
CA LEU A 563 47.72 -5.64 -13.61
C LEU A 563 49.21 -5.67 -13.97
N THR A 564 49.64 -6.72 -14.66
CA THR A 564 51.06 -6.91 -14.98
C THR A 564 51.26 -7.18 -16.47
N VAL A 565 52.15 -6.44 -17.10
CA VAL A 565 52.46 -6.58 -18.53
C VAL A 565 53.97 -6.60 -18.72
N GLU A 566 54.46 -7.61 -19.43
CA GLU A 566 55.87 -7.72 -19.79
C GLU A 566 56.08 -7.15 -21.19
N MET A 567 56.88 -6.08 -21.29
CA MET A 567 57.22 -5.44 -22.56
C MET A 567 58.67 -4.97 -22.56
N HIS A 568 59.38 -5.23 -23.66
CA HIS A 568 60.74 -4.72 -23.90
C HIS A 568 61.75 -4.99 -22.76
N GLY A 569 61.68 -6.15 -22.11
CA GLY A 569 62.62 -6.51 -21.04
C GLY A 569 62.28 -5.94 -19.66
N ALA A 570 61.10 -5.32 -19.48
CA ALA A 570 60.60 -4.81 -18.21
C ALA A 570 59.20 -5.35 -17.88
N LEU A 571 58.96 -5.57 -16.58
CA LEU A 571 57.66 -5.90 -16.03
C LEU A 571 56.99 -4.61 -15.52
N TYR A 572 55.93 -4.18 -16.21
CA TYR A 572 55.09 -3.06 -15.79
C TYR A 572 54.00 -3.58 -14.84
N VAL A 573 53.95 -3.03 -13.64
CA VAL A 573 53.02 -3.40 -12.57
C VAL A 573 52.12 -2.20 -12.28
N PHE A 574 50.88 -2.24 -12.77
CA PHE A 574 49.88 -1.21 -12.50
C PHE A 574 49.02 -1.61 -11.31
N ASP A 575 49.08 -0.83 -10.24
CA ASP A 575 48.24 -1.00 -9.06
C ASP A 575 47.00 -0.10 -9.16
N THR A 576 45.83 -0.72 -9.34
CA THR A 576 44.55 -0.02 -9.47
C THR A 576 44.10 0.65 -8.17
N LYS A 577 44.65 0.24 -7.01
CA LYS A 577 44.31 0.81 -5.70
C LYS A 577 45.00 2.16 -5.49
N SER A 578 46.27 2.25 -5.87
CA SER A 578 47.07 3.49 -5.76
C SER A 578 47.10 4.32 -7.05
N TRP A 579 46.60 3.78 -8.17
CA TRP A 579 46.70 4.37 -9.51
C TRP A 579 48.15 4.66 -9.93
N ARG A 580 49.08 3.77 -9.56
CA ARG A 580 50.52 3.90 -9.84
C ARG A 580 51.01 2.77 -10.73
N VAL A 581 51.98 3.08 -11.58
CA VAL A 581 52.73 2.11 -12.38
C VAL A 581 54.12 1.98 -11.77
N TYR A 582 54.52 0.75 -11.46
CA TYR A 582 55.87 0.37 -11.05
C TYR A 582 56.52 -0.40 -12.20
N VAL A 583 57.84 -0.23 -12.37
CA VAL A 583 58.60 -0.90 -13.43
C VAL A 583 59.70 -1.71 -12.77
N ILE A 584 59.75 -3.00 -13.05
CA ILE A 584 60.81 -3.89 -12.59
C ILE A 584 61.55 -4.43 -13.81
N TRP A 585 62.85 -4.18 -13.90
CA TRP A 585 63.66 -4.67 -15.01
C TRP A 585 63.94 -6.16 -14.86
N ILE A 586 63.74 -6.94 -15.92
CA ILE A 586 63.90 -8.41 -15.87
C ILE A 586 65.36 -8.81 -15.60
N GLN A 587 66.32 -7.94 -15.95
CA GLN A 587 67.74 -8.14 -15.64
C GLN A 587 68.01 -8.16 -14.13
N ASP A 588 67.31 -7.32 -13.35
CA ASP A 588 67.42 -7.27 -11.90
C ASP A 588 66.81 -8.52 -11.23
N MET A 589 65.81 -9.14 -11.88
CA MET A 589 65.22 -10.41 -11.42
C MET A 589 66.12 -11.62 -11.71
N ASN A 590 66.78 -11.64 -12.88
CA ASN A 590 67.65 -12.76 -13.29
C ASN A 590 69.02 -12.74 -12.61
N GLY A 591 69.48 -11.60 -12.08
CA GLY A 591 70.75 -11.47 -11.36
C GLY A 591 70.83 -12.25 -10.04
N GLN A 592 69.71 -12.73 -9.49
CA GLN A 592 69.64 -13.38 -8.17
C GLN A 592 69.29 -14.88 -8.19
N CYS A 593 68.93 -15.50 -9.32
CA CYS A 593 68.47 -16.90 -9.36
C CYS A 593 68.85 -17.61 -10.66
N SER A 594 69.77 -18.58 -10.59
CA SER A 594 70.24 -19.31 -11.78
C SER A 594 69.28 -20.40 -12.30
N GLN A 595 68.21 -20.81 -11.58
CA GLN A 595 67.14 -21.67 -12.10
C GLN A 595 65.80 -21.48 -11.35
N LEU A 596 64.92 -20.57 -11.81
CA LEU A 596 63.55 -20.47 -11.30
C LEU A 596 62.64 -21.58 -11.88
N PRO A 597 61.84 -22.26 -11.05
CA PRO A 597 60.77 -23.16 -11.51
C PRO A 597 59.86 -22.52 -12.57
N MET A 598 59.37 -23.31 -13.53
CA MET A 598 58.57 -22.84 -14.67
C MET A 598 57.36 -21.97 -14.29
N HIS A 599 56.69 -22.28 -13.17
CA HIS A 599 55.53 -21.52 -12.70
C HIS A 599 55.89 -20.16 -12.07
N LEU A 600 57.15 -19.96 -11.67
CA LEU A 600 57.63 -18.72 -11.07
C LEU A 600 58.26 -17.75 -12.08
N GLN A 601 58.69 -18.24 -13.25
CA GLN A 601 59.32 -17.42 -14.28
C GLN A 601 58.45 -16.25 -14.78
N HIS A 602 57.13 -16.42 -14.73
CA HIS A 602 56.16 -15.41 -15.16
C HIS A 602 55.32 -14.88 -14.00
N ALA A 603 55.76 -15.10 -12.75
CA ALA A 603 55.05 -14.66 -11.56
C ALA A 603 55.54 -13.28 -11.10
N LEU A 604 54.69 -12.54 -10.41
CA LEU A 604 55.04 -11.25 -9.82
C LEU A 604 55.79 -11.47 -8.49
N PRO A 605 57.07 -11.10 -8.36
CA PRO A 605 57.74 -11.14 -7.07
C PRO A 605 57.21 -9.99 -6.19
N LEU A 606 56.92 -10.32 -4.93
CA LEU A 606 56.46 -9.38 -3.92
C LEU A 606 57.67 -8.80 -3.16
N VAL A 607 58.53 -8.08 -3.88
CA VAL A 607 59.67 -7.35 -3.32
C VAL A 607 59.21 -5.96 -2.86
N GLU A 608 59.74 -5.49 -1.73
CA GLU A 608 59.48 -4.13 -1.18
C GLU A 608 60.49 -3.10 -1.67
#